data_AF-A0A813P981-F1
#
_entry.id   AF-A0A813P981-F1
#
_cell.length_a   1.000
_cell.length_b   1.000
_cell.length_c   1.000
_cell.angle_alpha   90.00
_cell.angle_beta   90.00
_cell.angle_gamma   90.00
#
_symmetry.space_group_name_H-M   'P 1'
#
loop_
_entity.id
_entity.type
_entity.pdbx_description
1 polymer ?
#
loop_
_entity_poly.entity_id
_entity_poly.type
_entity_poly.pdbx_seq_one_letter_code
_entity_poly.pdbx_strand_id
1 'polypeptide(L)'
;MTTTATSALLSDNANRIFSTLIPGHNRPLSHQLYNAIGVKSYGTITFPDNKSNHAEFIRIPPDASVSHVKELLNNQWCNGRPSLVISVTGGAKEYNMKPKLLRAFRRGLLKVARTTGAWIITGGMNTGIMKLVGEIVQINPDRSRPIHLIGIATWGCVSGFQQLDVRGSNVRYPKPRSEQKGEAPLESNHTEFIFVDDGTERKYGREISFRAKLEQAISGGFFASKSTSSTSQTNANTTSLTGPTSMRQEQLHPVPVVLLVVEGGPNTVRTVHEAVVQNNIPAVFLEGTGRCCDLFSKAYLLYNENRQKLDLTDEAIANTDPAIIAKRFDELKNKLREELKEELQAISGAADPLTSTTNKTPKKSATTTPDKSARDVDTTDYFELVYECIRTRPRFLNIISLNSRNPVEPDIDLVILQALLNATSGSDTSKTSMQRKHEQLRLALEWNRVDIAKNCIMKNDRDWEKIDLRDLFKRALNNDQVAFVKLFLDHDFSLTDFFRDQEEFVTLYTIDQCDADTFSSITTDPLRRIYKKIIQPWIGDFFDVNAVFPSSDTSSSHEAISDNGNKSCFCCESRRHRTNTSMDRDGSIHSEGKFEMMK
;
A
#
# COMPACT_ATOMS: atom_id res chain seq x y z
N MET A 1 -6.35 43.55 13.72
CA MET A 1 -5.29 42.53 13.50
C MET A 1 -5.31 41.48 14.62
N THR A 2 -6.47 40.87 14.91
CA THR A 2 -6.63 39.93 16.04
C THR A 2 -7.72 38.88 15.75
N THR A 3 -7.71 38.30 14.55
CA THR A 3 -8.66 37.23 14.16
C THR A 3 -8.03 36.00 13.50
N THR A 4 -6.71 35.97 13.31
CA THR A 4 -6.00 34.87 12.65
C THR A 4 -5.22 33.93 13.59
N ALA A 5 -5.08 34.26 14.88
CA ALA A 5 -4.31 33.44 15.82
C ALA A 5 -5.14 32.36 16.54
N THR A 6 -6.46 32.52 16.65
CA THR A 6 -7.33 31.60 17.39
C THR A 6 -7.73 30.34 16.61
N SER A 7 -7.70 30.35 15.27
CA SER A 7 -8.01 29.15 14.47
C SER A 7 -6.87 28.13 14.44
N ALA A 8 -5.61 28.59 14.49
CA ALA A 8 -4.43 27.73 14.49
C ALA A 8 -4.23 26.98 15.83
N LEU A 9 -4.56 27.63 16.96
CA LEU A 9 -4.47 27.01 18.28
C LEU A 9 -5.58 25.97 18.54
N LEU A 10 -6.74 26.10 17.88
CA LEU A 10 -7.83 25.12 17.97
C LEU A 10 -7.55 23.87 17.11
N SER A 11 -6.86 24.01 15.95
CA SER A 11 -6.45 22.84 15.15
C SER A 11 -5.33 22.02 15.80
N ASP A 12 -4.38 22.69 16.47
CA ASP A 12 -3.26 22.00 17.14
C ASP A 12 -3.70 21.24 18.40
N ASN A 13 -4.69 21.77 19.14
CA ASN A 13 -5.24 21.07 20.30
C ASN A 13 -6.13 19.87 19.90
N ALA A 14 -6.85 19.94 18.77
CA ALA A 14 -7.57 18.78 18.24
C ALA A 14 -6.60 17.65 17.88
N ASN A 15 -5.54 17.96 17.12
CA ASN A 15 -4.53 16.99 16.71
C ASN A 15 -3.77 16.34 17.89
N ARG A 16 -3.58 17.07 19.00
CA ARG A 16 -2.95 16.53 20.23
C ARG A 16 -3.84 15.58 21.04
N ILE A 17 -5.15 15.75 20.98
CA ILE A 17 -6.10 14.84 21.67
C ILE A 17 -6.20 13.50 20.91
N PHE A 18 -6.01 13.50 19.60
CA PHE A 18 -6.07 12.28 18.78
C PHE A 18 -4.82 11.39 18.89
N SER A 19 -3.64 11.95 19.20
CA SER A 19 -2.38 11.18 19.26
C SER A 19 -2.15 10.39 20.56
N THR A 20 -3.03 10.51 21.54
CA THR A 20 -2.87 9.92 22.89
C THR A 20 -3.73 8.66 23.13
N LEU A 21 -4.42 8.14 22.12
CA LEU A 21 -5.39 7.05 22.29
C LEU A 21 -4.81 5.68 21.90
N ILE A 22 -4.85 4.76 22.88
CA ILE A 22 -4.39 3.37 22.79
C ILE A 22 -5.32 2.57 21.86
N PRO A 23 -4.79 1.77 20.91
CA PRO A 23 -5.61 0.91 20.06
C PRO A 23 -6.14 -0.29 20.86
N GLY A 24 -7.45 -0.53 20.85
CA GLY A 24 -8.01 -1.79 21.37
C GLY A 24 -9.38 -1.74 22.04
N HIS A 25 -10.06 -0.59 22.17
CA HIS A 25 -11.40 -0.55 22.75
C HIS A 25 -12.43 0.10 21.83
N ASN A 26 -13.41 -0.72 21.41
CA ASN A 26 -14.70 -0.35 20.83
C ASN A 26 -15.21 0.99 21.38
N ARG A 27 -15.15 2.06 20.58
CA ARG A 27 -15.76 3.36 20.94
C ARG A 27 -16.29 4.15 19.73
N PRO A 28 -17.32 4.98 19.96
CA PRO A 28 -18.04 5.74 18.95
C PRO A 28 -17.25 6.99 18.54
N LEU A 29 -16.31 6.83 17.60
CA LEU A 29 -15.55 7.92 16.96
C LEU A 29 -16.13 8.33 15.59
N SER A 30 -17.25 7.73 15.17
CA SER A 30 -17.80 7.93 13.82
C SER A 30 -18.42 9.31 13.62
N HIS A 31 -19.21 9.82 14.56
CA HIS A 31 -20.00 11.04 14.31
C HIS A 31 -19.16 12.33 14.22
N GLN A 32 -18.13 12.49 15.06
CA GLN A 32 -17.25 13.66 15.00
C GLN A 32 -16.38 13.65 13.73
N LEU A 33 -15.82 12.48 13.40
CA LEU A 33 -15.01 12.31 12.19
C LEU A 33 -15.86 12.50 10.92
N TYR A 34 -17.08 11.96 10.88
CA TYR A 34 -18.03 12.17 9.78
C TYR A 34 -18.40 13.64 9.60
N ASN A 35 -18.61 14.37 10.70
CA ASN A 35 -18.83 15.82 10.63
C ASN A 35 -17.61 16.56 10.09
N ALA A 36 -16.40 16.19 10.51
CA ALA A 36 -15.15 16.81 10.05
C ALA A 36 -14.81 16.50 8.58
N ILE A 37 -15.30 15.38 8.05
CA ILE A 37 -15.23 15.02 6.63
C ILE A 37 -16.31 15.74 5.81
N GLY A 38 -17.43 16.12 6.43
CA GLY A 38 -18.60 16.65 5.74
C GLY A 38 -19.51 15.56 5.14
N VAL A 39 -19.57 14.39 5.79
CA VAL A 39 -20.36 13.24 5.31
C VAL A 39 -21.84 13.60 5.23
N LYS A 40 -22.43 13.47 4.04
CA LYS A 40 -23.85 13.71 3.80
C LYS A 40 -24.71 12.51 4.21
N SER A 41 -24.28 11.32 3.77
CA SER A 41 -24.98 10.04 3.92
C SER A 41 -23.96 8.96 4.25
N TYR A 42 -24.31 7.99 5.08
CA TYR A 42 -23.42 6.90 5.48
C TYR A 42 -24.20 5.70 6.01
N GLY A 43 -23.57 4.53 6.00
CA GLY A 43 -24.14 3.31 6.55
C GLY A 43 -23.44 2.07 6.00
N THR A 44 -24.15 0.96 6.02
CA THR A 44 -23.69 -0.31 5.44
C THR A 44 -24.59 -0.73 4.28
N ILE A 45 -24.03 -1.38 3.28
CA ILE A 45 -24.73 -1.91 2.11
C ILE A 45 -24.73 -3.42 2.18
N THR A 46 -25.91 -4.02 2.08
CA THR A 46 -26.07 -5.47 1.87
C THR A 46 -26.54 -5.75 0.45
N PHE A 47 -25.75 -6.53 -0.29
CA PHE A 47 -26.04 -6.84 -1.70
C PHE A 47 -26.99 -8.03 -1.87
N PRO A 48 -27.93 -7.99 -2.83
CA PRO A 48 -28.78 -9.15 -3.15
C PRO A 48 -27.99 -10.38 -3.60
N ASP A 49 -26.91 -10.16 -4.34
CA ASP A 49 -26.13 -11.21 -5.01
C ASP A 49 -24.95 -11.70 -4.15
N ASN A 50 -24.57 -10.94 -3.12
CA ASN A 50 -23.57 -11.32 -2.12
C ASN A 50 -24.04 -10.90 -0.72
N LYS A 51 -24.92 -11.71 -0.12
CA LYS A 51 -25.54 -11.39 1.18
C LYS A 51 -24.56 -11.43 2.36
N SER A 52 -23.43 -12.12 2.20
CA SER A 52 -22.38 -12.20 3.22
C SER A 52 -21.51 -10.95 3.28
N ASN A 53 -21.53 -10.12 2.24
CA ASN A 53 -20.78 -8.88 2.22
C ASN A 53 -21.61 -7.73 2.79
N HIS A 54 -21.07 -7.06 3.81
CA HIS A 54 -21.60 -5.85 4.40
C HIS A 54 -20.61 -4.72 4.15
N ALA A 55 -20.83 -3.97 3.07
CA ALA A 55 -19.88 -2.94 2.66
C ALA A 55 -20.15 -1.62 3.40
N GLU A 56 -19.14 -1.04 4.02
CA GLU A 56 -19.24 0.29 4.64
C GLU A 56 -19.30 1.36 3.55
N PHE A 57 -20.07 2.43 3.74
CA PHE A 57 -20.09 3.54 2.80
C PHE A 57 -20.22 4.91 3.43
N ILE A 58 -19.62 5.90 2.76
CA ILE A 58 -19.82 7.34 3.02
C ILE A 58 -20.08 8.07 1.71
N ARG A 59 -20.92 9.10 1.75
CA ARG A 59 -21.11 10.12 0.71
C ARG A 59 -20.50 11.43 1.18
N ILE A 60 -19.57 11.97 0.41
CA ILE A 60 -18.75 13.13 0.76
C ILE A 60 -18.77 14.18 -0.35
N PRO A 61 -18.58 15.47 -0.03
CA PRO A 61 -18.38 16.49 -1.04
C PRO A 61 -16.97 16.36 -1.69
N PRO A 62 -16.73 16.96 -2.86
CA PRO A 62 -15.46 16.79 -3.60
C PRO A 62 -14.24 17.42 -2.92
N ASP A 63 -14.47 18.38 -2.03
CA ASP A 63 -13.48 19.11 -1.24
C ASP A 63 -13.27 18.54 0.17
N ALA A 64 -13.86 17.37 0.47
CA ALA A 64 -13.72 16.70 1.75
C ALA A 64 -12.24 16.48 2.14
N SER A 65 -11.95 16.59 3.44
CA SER A 65 -10.59 16.42 3.97
C SER A 65 -10.09 14.99 3.80
N VAL A 66 -9.13 14.80 2.89
CA VAL A 66 -8.49 13.49 2.63
C VAL A 66 -7.74 12.96 3.85
N SER A 67 -7.25 13.82 4.74
CA SER A 67 -6.58 13.41 5.98
C SER A 67 -7.55 12.70 6.93
N HIS A 68 -8.76 13.23 7.09
CA HIS A 68 -9.80 12.61 7.92
C HIS A 68 -10.35 11.33 7.28
N VAL A 69 -10.47 11.27 5.94
CA VAL A 69 -10.87 10.05 5.24
C VAL A 69 -9.80 8.96 5.38
N LYS A 70 -8.52 9.32 5.28
CA LYS A 70 -7.41 8.39 5.56
C LYS A 70 -7.45 7.88 7.00
N GLU A 71 -7.74 8.73 7.97
CA GLU A 71 -7.89 8.34 9.37
C GLU A 71 -9.05 7.35 9.56
N LEU A 72 -10.19 7.60 8.92
CA LEU A 72 -11.34 6.69 8.91
C LEU A 72 -10.94 5.31 8.39
N LEU A 73 -10.25 5.26 7.24
CA LEU A 73 -9.78 4.00 6.65
C LEU A 73 -8.83 3.27 7.59
N ASN A 74 -7.80 3.93 8.11
CA ASN A 74 -6.79 3.30 8.96
C ASN A 74 -7.36 2.80 10.29
N ASN A 75 -8.23 3.59 10.93
CA ASN A 75 -8.57 3.37 12.34
C ASN A 75 -9.92 2.67 12.54
N GLN A 76 -10.84 2.73 11.56
CA GLN A 76 -12.20 2.20 11.72
C GLN A 76 -12.57 1.13 10.70
N TRP A 77 -12.19 1.30 9.43
CA TRP A 77 -12.68 0.39 8.37
C TRP A 77 -11.71 -0.74 8.05
N CYS A 78 -10.43 -0.43 7.89
CA CYS A 78 -9.46 -1.36 7.31
C CYS A 78 -8.49 -1.98 8.34
N ASN A 79 -8.82 -1.92 9.63
CA ASN A 79 -8.09 -2.56 10.73
C ASN A 79 -6.58 -2.26 10.79
N GLY A 80 -6.18 -1.04 10.44
CA GLY A 80 -4.79 -0.60 10.47
C GLY A 80 -4.32 -0.02 9.14
N ARG A 81 -3.03 0.33 9.06
CA ARG A 81 -2.41 0.92 7.86
C ARG A 81 -1.94 -0.19 6.90
N PRO A 82 -2.09 -0.04 5.57
CA PRO A 82 -1.61 -1.03 4.62
C PRO A 82 -0.09 -0.94 4.44
N SER A 83 0.54 -2.02 4.00
CA SER A 83 1.95 -2.02 3.56
C SER A 83 2.12 -1.53 2.11
N LEU A 84 1.03 -1.52 1.33
CA LEU A 84 0.99 -1.19 -0.09
C LEU A 84 -0.45 -0.81 -0.48
N VAL A 85 -0.60 0.14 -1.39
CA VAL A 85 -1.88 0.41 -2.06
C VAL A 85 -1.75 0.17 -3.56
N ILE A 86 -2.69 -0.59 -4.12
CA ILE A 86 -2.80 -0.83 -5.55
C ILE A 86 -4.05 -0.11 -6.05
N SER A 87 -3.83 1.00 -6.74
CA SER A 87 -4.89 1.76 -7.39
C SER A 87 -5.15 1.15 -8.77
N VAL A 88 -6.33 0.60 -9.03
CA VAL A 88 -6.69 0.00 -10.32
C VAL A 88 -7.64 0.92 -11.08
N THR A 89 -7.27 1.29 -12.30
CA THR A 89 -8.10 2.10 -13.19
C THR A 89 -8.17 1.47 -14.58
N GLY A 90 -9.24 1.76 -15.32
CA GLY A 90 -9.44 1.16 -16.64
C GLY A 90 -10.78 1.51 -17.26
N GLY A 91 -11.13 0.79 -18.32
CA GLY A 91 -12.41 0.98 -19.03
C GLY A 91 -13.62 0.69 -18.15
N ALA A 92 -14.59 1.61 -18.16
CA ALA A 92 -15.90 1.43 -17.54
C ALA A 92 -16.89 0.64 -18.43
N LYS A 93 -16.60 0.48 -19.72
CA LYS A 93 -17.38 -0.36 -20.64
C LYS A 93 -16.98 -1.82 -20.48
N GLU A 94 -17.89 -2.74 -20.80
CA GLU A 94 -17.56 -4.17 -20.83
C GLU A 94 -16.38 -4.43 -21.75
N TYR A 95 -15.33 -5.01 -21.17
CA TYR A 95 -14.09 -5.35 -21.83
C TYR A 95 -13.87 -6.85 -21.67
N ASN A 96 -13.80 -7.57 -22.79
CA ASN A 96 -13.52 -8.99 -22.76
C ASN A 96 -12.01 -9.23 -22.87
N MET A 97 -11.37 -9.35 -21.72
CA MET A 97 -9.94 -9.65 -21.63
C MET A 97 -9.65 -11.06 -22.17
N LYS A 98 -8.56 -11.24 -22.93
CA LYS A 98 -8.12 -12.57 -23.40
C LYS A 98 -7.99 -13.53 -22.20
N PRO A 99 -8.48 -14.79 -22.28
CA PRO A 99 -8.52 -15.69 -21.11
C PRO A 99 -7.18 -15.91 -20.41
N LYS A 100 -6.07 -16.04 -21.15
CA LYS A 100 -4.72 -16.18 -20.57
C LYS A 100 -4.35 -14.96 -19.73
N LEU A 101 -4.63 -13.76 -20.24
CA LEU A 101 -4.36 -12.52 -19.54
C LEU A 101 -5.26 -12.34 -18.32
N LEU A 102 -6.54 -12.69 -18.44
CA LEU A 102 -7.47 -12.61 -17.32
C LEU A 102 -7.04 -13.49 -16.15
N ARG A 103 -6.54 -14.70 -16.43
CA ARG A 103 -5.96 -15.59 -15.40
C ARG A 103 -4.72 -14.98 -14.77
N ALA A 104 -3.77 -14.49 -15.58
CA ALA A 104 -2.57 -13.84 -15.07
C ALA A 104 -2.91 -12.62 -14.21
N PHE A 105 -3.87 -11.80 -14.64
CA PHE A 105 -4.33 -10.60 -13.93
C PHE A 105 -4.92 -10.96 -12.56
N ARG A 106 -5.88 -11.89 -12.52
CA ARG A 106 -6.51 -12.34 -11.26
C ARG A 106 -5.48 -12.98 -10.33
N ARG A 107 -4.63 -13.86 -10.85
CA ARG A 107 -3.59 -14.57 -10.10
C ARG A 107 -2.58 -13.58 -9.51
N GLY A 108 -2.05 -12.68 -10.33
CA GLY A 108 -1.06 -11.68 -9.92
C GLY A 108 -1.63 -10.70 -8.91
N LEU A 109 -2.81 -10.14 -9.17
CA LEU A 109 -3.46 -9.18 -8.26
C LEU A 109 -3.83 -9.80 -6.92
N LEU A 110 -4.40 -11.02 -6.90
CA LEU A 110 -4.68 -11.75 -5.67
C LEU A 110 -3.39 -12.06 -4.89
N LYS A 111 -2.34 -12.51 -5.60
CA LYS A 111 -1.06 -12.86 -4.98
C LYS A 111 -0.44 -11.65 -4.29
N VAL A 112 -0.30 -10.51 -4.96
CA VAL A 112 0.29 -9.30 -4.36
C VAL A 112 -0.56 -8.78 -3.19
N ALA A 113 -1.89 -8.78 -3.32
CA ALA A 113 -2.78 -8.34 -2.25
C ALA A 113 -2.59 -9.15 -0.98
N ARG A 114 -2.50 -10.49 -1.11
CA ARG A 114 -2.33 -11.40 0.02
C ARG A 114 -0.93 -11.40 0.62
N THR A 115 0.11 -11.37 -0.21
CA THR A 115 1.49 -11.46 0.30
C THR A 115 1.90 -10.19 1.03
N THR A 116 1.39 -9.04 0.59
CA THR A 116 1.75 -7.75 1.18
C THR A 116 0.72 -7.29 2.22
N GLY A 117 -0.55 -7.70 2.12
CA GLY A 117 -1.63 -7.06 2.88
C GLY A 117 -2.02 -5.71 2.27
N ALA A 118 -2.00 -5.62 0.92
CA ALA A 118 -2.31 -4.38 0.23
C ALA A 118 -3.80 -4.06 0.25
N TRP A 119 -4.09 -2.76 0.28
CA TRP A 119 -5.41 -2.26 -0.11
C TRP A 119 -5.52 -2.13 -1.62
N ILE A 120 -6.71 -2.38 -2.16
CA ILE A 120 -6.99 -2.19 -3.57
C ILE A 120 -8.04 -1.09 -3.71
N ILE A 121 -7.72 -0.04 -4.47
CA ILE A 121 -8.64 1.08 -4.74
C ILE A 121 -9.12 0.98 -6.19
N THR A 122 -10.43 1.01 -6.42
CA THR A 122 -11.03 0.98 -7.76
C THR A 122 -12.17 1.99 -7.88
N GLY A 123 -12.86 2.06 -9.03
CA GLY A 123 -14.07 2.86 -9.18
C GLY A 123 -15.34 2.26 -8.56
N GLY A 124 -15.32 1.02 -8.05
CA GLY A 124 -16.43 0.41 -7.29
C GLY A 124 -17.65 -0.03 -8.09
N MET A 125 -17.70 0.22 -9.39
CA MET A 125 -18.85 -0.09 -10.25
C MET A 125 -18.78 -1.53 -10.78
N ASN A 126 -19.93 -2.17 -11.00
CA ASN A 126 -20.04 -3.52 -11.58
C ASN A 126 -19.96 -3.49 -13.11
N THR A 127 -18.96 -2.78 -13.64
CA THR A 127 -18.73 -2.68 -15.08
C THR A 127 -17.24 -2.72 -15.40
N GLY A 128 -16.91 -3.19 -16.61
CA GLY A 128 -15.55 -3.21 -17.13
C GLY A 128 -14.52 -3.83 -16.18
N ILE A 129 -13.41 -3.14 -15.96
CA ILE A 129 -12.27 -3.64 -15.16
C ILE A 129 -12.62 -3.77 -13.68
N MET A 130 -13.46 -2.89 -13.14
CA MET A 130 -13.84 -2.88 -11.72
C MET A 130 -14.58 -4.17 -11.33
N LYS A 131 -15.44 -4.69 -12.23
CA LYS A 131 -16.07 -6.01 -12.09
C LYS A 131 -15.04 -7.14 -11.99
N LEU A 132 -14.04 -7.14 -12.88
CA LEU A 132 -12.99 -8.16 -12.90
C LEU A 132 -12.12 -8.13 -11.63
N VAL A 133 -11.90 -6.94 -11.06
CA VAL A 133 -11.20 -6.79 -9.78
C VAL A 133 -12.05 -7.35 -8.64
N GLY A 134 -13.37 -7.11 -8.62
CA GLY A 134 -14.28 -7.68 -7.62
C GLY A 134 -14.22 -9.21 -7.53
N GLU A 135 -13.94 -9.90 -8.64
CA GLU A 135 -13.81 -11.37 -8.65
C GLU A 135 -12.61 -11.88 -7.84
N ILE A 136 -11.56 -11.08 -7.62
CA ILE A 136 -10.37 -11.54 -6.85
C ILE A 136 -10.72 -11.87 -5.39
N VAL A 137 -11.69 -11.15 -4.82
CA VAL A 137 -12.16 -11.37 -3.44
C VAL A 137 -12.94 -12.67 -3.35
N GLN A 138 -13.67 -13.03 -4.41
CA GLN A 138 -14.41 -14.30 -4.48
C GLN A 138 -13.47 -15.49 -4.50
N ILE A 139 -12.40 -15.42 -5.30
CA ILE A 139 -11.42 -16.50 -5.45
C ILE A 139 -10.36 -16.54 -4.35
N ASN A 140 -10.40 -15.65 -3.35
CA ASN A 140 -9.48 -15.67 -2.23
C ASN A 140 -9.71 -16.92 -1.36
N PRO A 141 -8.75 -17.89 -1.30
CA PRO A 141 -8.97 -19.13 -0.56
C PRO A 141 -8.87 -18.97 0.96
N ASP A 142 -8.29 -17.87 1.46
CA ASP A 142 -8.12 -17.62 2.89
C ASP A 142 -9.02 -16.48 3.33
N ARG A 143 -10.10 -16.83 4.00
CA ARG A 143 -11.07 -15.87 4.53
C ARG A 143 -10.61 -15.21 5.82
N SER A 144 -9.56 -15.73 6.48
CA SER A 144 -9.02 -15.14 7.72
C SER A 144 -8.26 -13.83 7.47
N ARG A 145 -7.76 -13.64 6.25
CA ARG A 145 -7.09 -12.42 5.78
C ARG A 145 -7.93 -11.76 4.70
N PRO A 146 -8.94 -10.95 5.07
CA PRO A 146 -9.78 -10.26 4.11
C PRO A 146 -8.97 -9.27 3.28
N ILE A 147 -9.37 -9.08 2.03
CA ILE A 147 -8.77 -8.09 1.11
C ILE A 147 -9.66 -6.85 1.17
N HIS A 148 -9.10 -5.71 1.56
CA HIS A 148 -9.79 -4.43 1.51
C HIS A 148 -9.86 -3.92 0.07
N LEU A 149 -11.07 -3.95 -0.49
CA LEU A 149 -11.37 -3.52 -1.84
C LEU A 149 -12.29 -2.29 -1.79
N ILE A 150 -11.66 -1.12 -1.91
CA ILE A 150 -12.26 0.20 -1.70
C ILE A 150 -12.73 0.75 -3.05
N GLY A 151 -14.03 1.04 -3.18
CA GLY A 151 -14.64 1.65 -4.36
C GLY A 151 -14.81 3.15 -4.19
N ILE A 152 -14.13 3.97 -5.00
CA ILE A 152 -14.33 5.42 -5.04
C ILE A 152 -15.12 5.76 -6.30
N ALA A 153 -16.36 6.22 -6.15
CA ALA A 153 -17.27 6.45 -7.27
C ALA A 153 -17.91 7.84 -7.23
N THR A 154 -18.26 8.38 -8.40
CA THR A 154 -19.14 9.56 -8.48
C THR A 154 -20.56 9.17 -8.07
N TRP A 155 -21.11 9.84 -7.05
CA TRP A 155 -22.45 9.58 -6.50
C TRP A 155 -23.55 9.58 -7.56
N GLY A 156 -23.59 10.59 -8.43
CA GLY A 156 -24.61 10.73 -9.47
C GLY A 156 -24.54 9.71 -10.61
N CYS A 157 -23.56 8.81 -10.61
CA CYS A 157 -23.44 7.71 -11.57
C CYS A 157 -23.83 6.35 -10.96
N VAL A 158 -24.12 6.28 -9.66
CA VAL A 158 -24.49 5.05 -8.97
C VAL A 158 -25.95 4.72 -9.20
N SER A 159 -26.24 3.55 -9.77
CA SER A 159 -27.64 3.13 -9.93
C SER A 159 -28.29 2.94 -8.56
N GLY A 160 -29.50 3.48 -8.38
CA GLY A 160 -30.24 3.41 -7.12
C GLY A 160 -29.64 4.26 -5.99
N PHE A 161 -28.86 5.30 -6.32
CA PHE A 161 -28.24 6.17 -5.33
C PHE A 161 -29.25 6.79 -4.34
N GLN A 162 -30.51 7.04 -4.75
CA GLN A 162 -31.53 7.61 -3.85
C GLN A 162 -31.83 6.70 -2.64
N GLN A 163 -31.67 5.37 -2.77
CA GLN A 163 -31.85 4.45 -1.64
C GLN A 163 -30.68 4.45 -0.66
N LEU A 164 -29.50 4.89 -1.12
CA LEU A 164 -28.29 5.02 -0.31
C LEU A 164 -28.24 6.34 0.47
N ASP A 165 -29.20 7.25 0.24
CA ASP A 165 -29.27 8.54 0.94
C ASP A 165 -29.86 8.39 2.35
N VAL A 166 -29.09 7.72 3.22
CA VAL A 166 -29.45 7.43 4.62
C VAL A 166 -28.33 7.83 5.57
N ARG A 167 -28.60 7.79 6.89
CA ARG A 167 -27.60 7.97 7.93
C ARG A 167 -27.66 6.83 8.94
N GLY A 168 -26.57 6.06 9.03
CA GLY A 168 -26.37 5.00 10.03
C GLY A 168 -27.27 3.77 9.88
N SER A 169 -27.89 3.58 8.72
CA SER A 169 -28.79 2.45 8.46
C SER A 169 -28.11 1.39 7.58
N ASN A 170 -28.45 0.12 7.78
CA ASN A 170 -28.12 -0.93 6.81
C ASN A 170 -29.10 -0.85 5.64
N VAL A 171 -28.57 -0.56 4.45
CA VAL A 171 -29.33 -0.44 3.21
C VAL A 171 -29.21 -1.72 2.41
N ARG A 172 -30.35 -2.29 2.05
CA ARG A 172 -30.39 -3.35 1.05
C ARG A 172 -30.26 -2.73 -0.35
N TYR A 173 -29.15 -2.99 -1.03
CA TYR A 173 -28.94 -2.46 -2.37
C TYR A 173 -30.04 -2.95 -3.32
N PRO A 174 -30.71 -2.06 -4.06
CA PRO A 174 -31.75 -2.47 -4.99
C PRO A 174 -31.14 -3.35 -6.09
N LYS A 175 -31.90 -4.33 -6.57
CA LYS A 175 -31.56 -4.95 -7.85
C LYS A 175 -31.60 -3.86 -8.92
N PRO A 176 -30.61 -3.76 -9.81
CA PRO A 176 -30.59 -2.75 -10.86
C PRO A 176 -31.91 -2.83 -11.63
N ARG A 177 -32.66 -1.73 -11.68
CA ARG A 177 -33.71 -1.58 -12.70
C ARG A 177 -32.99 -1.42 -14.06
N SER A 178 -33.64 -1.81 -15.15
CA SER A 178 -33.11 -1.75 -16.53
C SER A 178 -32.06 -0.64 -16.73
N GLU A 179 -30.93 -0.95 -17.38
CA GLU A 179 -29.77 -0.06 -17.57
C GLU A 179 -30.19 1.39 -17.88
N GLN A 180 -30.18 2.25 -16.86
CA GLN A 180 -30.39 3.67 -17.07
C GLN A 180 -29.13 4.26 -17.67
N LYS A 181 -29.27 4.88 -18.84
CA LYS A 181 -28.15 5.47 -19.57
C LYS A 181 -27.45 6.51 -18.67
N GLY A 182 -26.17 6.29 -18.37
CA GLY A 182 -25.36 7.16 -17.52
C GLY A 182 -25.21 6.71 -16.07
N GLU A 183 -25.92 5.66 -15.64
CA GLU A 183 -25.78 5.04 -14.33
C GLU A 183 -25.18 3.63 -14.48
N ALA A 184 -24.44 3.19 -13.48
CA ALA A 184 -23.95 1.83 -13.38
C ALA A 184 -24.19 1.26 -11.96
N PRO A 185 -24.45 -0.05 -11.84
CA PRO A 185 -24.62 -0.68 -10.54
C PRO A 185 -23.30 -0.77 -9.78
N LEU A 186 -23.35 -0.85 -8.45
CA LEU A 186 -22.19 -1.12 -7.60
C LEU A 186 -21.76 -2.59 -7.69
N GLU A 187 -20.47 -2.85 -7.53
CA GLU A 187 -19.92 -4.21 -7.52
C GLU A 187 -20.00 -4.82 -6.11
N SER A 188 -20.57 -6.02 -6.03
CA SER A 188 -21.01 -6.62 -4.76
C SER A 188 -19.91 -7.20 -3.88
N ASN A 189 -18.66 -7.27 -4.33
CA ASN A 189 -17.52 -7.81 -3.57
C ASN A 189 -16.60 -6.72 -3.01
N HIS A 190 -16.86 -5.44 -3.29
CA HIS A 190 -16.16 -4.34 -2.64
C HIS A 190 -16.57 -4.25 -1.17
N THR A 191 -15.61 -3.99 -0.30
CA THR A 191 -15.78 -3.97 1.16
C THR A 191 -16.07 -2.56 1.68
N GLU A 192 -15.61 -1.54 0.98
CA GLU A 192 -15.82 -0.14 1.38
C GLU A 192 -16.14 0.72 0.15
N PHE A 193 -16.99 1.74 0.35
CA PHE A 193 -17.36 2.70 -0.69
C PHE A 193 -17.23 4.15 -0.24
N ILE A 194 -16.63 4.96 -1.10
CA ILE A 194 -16.55 6.41 -0.94
C ILE A 194 -17.23 7.06 -2.15
N PHE A 195 -18.38 7.67 -1.92
CA PHE A 195 -19.13 8.36 -2.96
C PHE A 195 -18.81 9.86 -2.95
N VAL A 196 -18.20 10.33 -4.04
CA VAL A 196 -17.89 11.74 -4.24
C VAL A 196 -19.09 12.41 -4.93
N ASP A 197 -19.65 13.44 -4.30
CA ASP A 197 -20.87 14.10 -4.73
C ASP A 197 -20.67 15.60 -4.97
N ASP A 198 -20.50 15.97 -6.24
CA ASP A 198 -20.45 17.36 -6.72
C ASP A 198 -21.83 17.93 -7.07
N GLY A 199 -22.91 17.17 -6.83
CA GLY A 199 -24.28 17.53 -7.17
C GLY A 199 -24.64 17.29 -8.64
N THR A 200 -23.74 16.79 -9.48
CA THR A 200 -24.05 16.43 -10.86
C THR A 200 -24.54 14.98 -10.94
N GLU A 201 -25.49 14.73 -11.85
CA GLU A 201 -25.97 13.39 -12.17
C GLU A 201 -25.42 12.93 -13.52
N ARG A 202 -25.07 11.64 -13.63
CA ARG A 202 -24.64 10.97 -14.87
C ARG A 202 -23.39 11.57 -15.54
N LYS A 203 -22.57 12.30 -14.78
CA LYS A 203 -21.26 12.80 -15.23
C LYS A 203 -20.16 12.00 -14.55
N TYR A 204 -19.45 11.19 -15.31
CA TYR A 204 -18.36 10.38 -14.81
C TYR A 204 -17.10 11.21 -14.51
N GLY A 205 -16.21 10.67 -13.68
CA GLY A 205 -14.88 11.20 -13.44
C GLY A 205 -14.86 12.42 -12.51
N ARG A 206 -15.90 12.64 -11.69
CA ARG A 206 -15.88 13.69 -10.65
C ARG A 206 -15.03 13.27 -9.46
N GLU A 207 -14.82 11.96 -9.29
CA GLU A 207 -14.01 11.39 -8.22
C GLU A 207 -12.49 11.47 -8.46
N ILE A 208 -12.03 11.72 -9.70
CA ILE A 208 -10.62 11.57 -10.10
C ILE A 208 -9.69 12.40 -9.21
N SER A 209 -9.98 13.70 -9.05
CA SER A 209 -9.17 14.60 -8.23
C SER A 209 -9.17 14.21 -6.75
N PHE A 210 -10.31 13.78 -6.22
CA PHE A 210 -10.40 13.32 -4.82
C PHE A 210 -9.59 12.04 -4.60
N ARG A 211 -9.75 11.06 -5.50
CA ARG A 211 -9.00 9.80 -5.50
C ARG A 211 -7.50 10.05 -5.52
N ALA A 212 -7.03 10.92 -6.41
CA ALA A 212 -5.63 11.30 -6.52
C ALA A 212 -5.08 11.89 -5.21
N LYS A 213 -5.81 12.84 -4.60
CA LYS A 213 -5.42 13.43 -3.31
C LYS A 213 -5.43 12.43 -2.17
N LEU A 214 -6.39 11.50 -2.14
CA LEU A 214 -6.46 10.45 -1.12
C LEU A 214 -5.28 9.48 -1.25
N GLU A 215 -4.98 9.03 -2.46
CA GLU A 215 -3.82 8.17 -2.76
C GLU A 215 -2.51 8.85 -2.33
N GLN A 216 -2.35 10.14 -2.62
CA GLN A 216 -1.20 10.94 -2.18
C GLN A 216 -1.12 11.04 -0.65
N ALA A 217 -2.25 11.30 0.02
CA ALA A 217 -2.31 11.40 1.48
C ALA A 217 -1.98 10.06 2.16
N ILE A 218 -2.44 8.94 1.61
CA ILE A 218 -2.09 7.60 2.09
C ILE A 218 -0.59 7.35 1.89
N SER A 219 -0.07 7.69 0.70
CA SER A 219 1.34 7.53 0.39
C SER A 219 2.25 8.27 1.37
N GLY A 220 1.81 9.44 1.86
CA GLY A 220 2.60 10.26 2.78
C GLY A 220 3.88 10.81 2.13
N GLY A 221 3.87 10.98 0.80
CA GLY A 221 5.01 11.48 0.04
C GLY A 221 6.12 10.44 -0.19
N PHE A 222 5.80 9.15 -0.28
CA PHE A 222 6.78 8.07 -0.46
C PHE A 222 7.81 8.36 -1.58
N PHE A 223 7.35 8.90 -2.71
CA PHE A 223 8.18 9.24 -3.87
C PHE A 223 8.46 10.74 -4.02
N ALA A 224 8.06 11.57 -3.04
CA ALA A 224 8.33 13.00 -3.10
C ALA A 224 9.83 13.26 -2.88
N SER A 225 10.46 13.99 -3.81
CA SER A 225 11.82 14.50 -3.60
C SER A 225 11.82 15.43 -2.39
N LYS A 226 12.65 15.14 -1.38
CA LYS A 226 12.85 16.04 -0.24
C LYS A 226 13.70 17.24 -0.67
N SER A 227 13.18 18.08 -1.57
CA SER A 227 13.75 19.39 -1.85
C SER A 227 13.21 20.38 -0.84
N THR A 228 13.68 20.32 0.40
CA THR A 228 13.72 21.44 1.35
C THR A 228 14.50 21.03 2.60
N SER A 229 15.53 21.82 2.87
CA SER A 229 16.37 21.81 4.06
C SER A 229 15.57 21.64 5.35
N SER A 230 15.63 20.46 5.95
CA SER A 230 15.60 20.32 7.40
C SER A 230 16.86 19.56 7.81
N THR A 231 17.88 20.35 8.13
CA THR A 231 19.04 19.90 8.89
C THR A 231 18.53 19.27 10.18
N SER A 232 18.55 17.94 10.23
CA SER A 232 18.56 17.18 11.49
C SER A 232 19.82 16.33 11.53
N GLN A 233 20.95 16.98 11.28
CA GLN A 233 22.20 16.67 11.95
C GLN A 233 22.36 17.75 13.03
N THR A 234 21.99 17.43 14.27
CA THR A 234 22.49 18.16 15.42
C THR A 234 23.44 17.25 16.18
N ASN A 235 24.71 17.65 16.05
CA ASN A 235 25.91 17.30 16.78
C ASN A 235 25.71 16.61 18.14
N ALA A 236 26.51 15.56 18.32
CA ALA A 236 26.99 15.10 19.61
C ALA A 236 27.62 16.25 20.42
N ASN A 237 27.44 16.18 21.74
CA ASN A 237 28.10 16.91 22.83
C ASN A 237 27.21 17.89 23.60
N THR A 238 26.35 17.36 24.48
CA THR A 238 26.11 17.99 25.79
C THR A 238 25.76 16.91 26.81
N THR A 239 26.66 16.68 27.76
CA THR A 239 26.52 15.81 28.91
C THR A 239 25.46 16.38 29.85
N SER A 240 24.30 15.73 29.97
CA SER A 240 23.41 15.91 31.11
C SER A 240 22.77 14.57 31.49
N LEU A 241 23.00 14.17 32.75
CA LEU A 241 22.49 12.95 33.34
C LEU A 241 20.98 13.08 33.60
N THR A 242 20.17 12.62 32.67
CA THR A 242 18.80 12.15 32.92
C THR A 242 18.52 11.01 31.95
N GLY A 243 18.23 9.82 32.49
CA GLY A 243 18.16 8.56 31.72
C GLY A 243 17.15 8.57 30.56
N PRO A 244 17.37 7.75 29.51
CA PRO A 244 16.47 7.73 28.37
C PRO A 244 15.26 6.85 28.69
N THR A 245 14.15 7.46 29.10
CA THR A 245 12.82 6.89 28.90
C THR A 245 12.20 7.56 27.67
N SER A 246 12.88 7.45 26.52
CA SER A 246 12.29 7.79 25.23
C SER A 246 11.87 6.49 24.57
N MET A 247 10.56 6.20 24.62
CA MET A 247 9.96 5.23 23.70
C MET A 247 10.41 5.63 22.28
N ARG A 248 11.21 4.77 21.65
CA ARG A 248 11.51 4.88 20.22
C ARG A 248 10.16 4.82 19.50
N GLN A 249 9.63 5.97 19.08
CA GLN A 249 8.57 5.99 18.08
C GLN A 249 9.13 5.27 16.86
N GLU A 250 8.64 4.07 16.57
CA GLU A 250 8.86 3.46 15.27
C GLU A 250 8.43 4.51 14.24
N GLN A 251 9.41 5.03 13.48
CA GLN A 251 9.12 5.96 12.41
C GLN A 251 8.24 5.24 11.40
N LEU A 252 6.92 5.49 11.44
CA LEU A 252 5.98 4.89 10.50
C LEU A 252 6.37 5.32 9.08
N HIS A 253 6.88 4.35 8.32
CA HIS A 253 7.37 4.59 6.98
C HIS A 253 6.22 4.90 6.00
N PRO A 254 6.45 5.78 5.00
CA PRO A 254 5.44 6.11 4.00
C PRO A 254 4.96 4.87 3.24
N VAL A 255 3.72 4.89 2.74
CA VAL A 255 3.12 3.73 2.06
C VAL A 255 3.39 3.82 0.56
N PRO A 256 3.95 2.78 -0.06
CA PRO A 256 4.06 2.73 -1.51
C PRO A 256 2.67 2.65 -2.13
N VAL A 257 2.43 3.43 -3.17
CA VAL A 257 1.21 3.40 -3.98
C VAL A 257 1.60 3.16 -5.43
N VAL A 258 0.87 2.32 -6.13
CA VAL A 258 1.09 2.00 -7.55
C VAL A 258 -0.24 2.01 -8.30
N LEU A 259 -0.25 2.60 -9.50
CA LEU A 259 -1.40 2.62 -10.39
C LEU A 259 -1.31 1.47 -11.39
N LEU A 260 -2.26 0.54 -11.37
CA LEU A 260 -2.41 -0.50 -12.40
C LEU A 260 -3.47 -0.05 -13.40
N VAL A 261 -3.05 0.13 -14.65
CA VAL A 261 -3.90 0.57 -15.76
C VAL A 261 -4.22 -0.60 -16.66
N VAL A 262 -5.52 -0.85 -16.87
CA VAL A 262 -6.01 -1.88 -17.76
C VAL A 262 -6.98 -1.26 -18.75
N GLU A 263 -6.60 -1.26 -20.02
CA GLU A 263 -7.28 -0.52 -21.08
C GLU A 263 -7.41 0.97 -20.68
N GLY A 264 -8.57 1.60 -20.84
CA GLY A 264 -8.88 2.96 -20.38
C GLY A 264 -9.47 3.87 -21.46
N GLY A 265 -10.13 4.94 -21.03
CA GLY A 265 -10.64 6.01 -21.91
C GLY A 265 -10.04 7.37 -21.55
N PRO A 266 -10.67 8.48 -21.98
CA PRO A 266 -10.25 9.83 -21.64
C PRO A 266 -9.99 10.10 -20.15
N ASN A 267 -10.91 9.66 -19.29
CA ASN A 267 -10.78 9.81 -17.83
C ASN A 267 -9.62 9.00 -17.26
N THR A 268 -9.28 7.88 -17.90
CA THR A 268 -8.10 7.08 -17.53
C THR A 268 -6.81 7.83 -17.83
N VAL A 269 -6.72 8.53 -18.97
CA VAL A 269 -5.56 9.39 -19.29
C VAL A 269 -5.37 10.47 -18.22
N ARG A 270 -6.45 11.13 -17.79
CA ARG A 270 -6.41 12.11 -16.69
C ARG A 270 -5.94 11.49 -15.38
N THR A 271 -6.50 10.33 -15.03
CA THR A 271 -6.12 9.59 -13.80
C THR A 271 -4.64 9.26 -13.80
N VAL A 272 -4.10 8.80 -14.94
CA VAL A 272 -2.67 8.51 -15.09
C VAL A 272 -1.83 9.77 -14.94
N HIS A 273 -2.23 10.88 -15.56
CA HIS A 273 -1.52 12.15 -15.45
C HIS A 273 -1.48 12.66 -14.01
N GLU A 274 -2.61 12.69 -13.31
CA GLU A 274 -2.66 13.10 -11.90
C GLU A 274 -1.79 12.20 -11.03
N ALA A 275 -1.87 10.88 -11.21
CA ALA A 275 -1.06 9.92 -10.46
C ALA A 275 0.45 10.12 -10.71
N VAL A 276 0.86 10.11 -11.98
CA VAL A 276 2.28 10.11 -12.36
C VAL A 276 2.92 11.47 -12.16
N VAL A 277 2.29 12.55 -12.64
CA VAL A 277 2.89 13.90 -12.70
C VAL A 277 2.63 14.68 -11.41
N GLN A 278 1.43 14.63 -10.85
CA GLN A 278 1.09 15.44 -9.67
C GLN A 278 1.47 14.73 -8.37
N ASN A 279 1.26 13.40 -8.30
CA ASN A 279 1.36 12.67 -7.04
C ASN A 279 2.59 11.78 -6.89
N ASN A 280 3.44 11.68 -7.91
CA ASN A 280 4.60 10.78 -7.93
C ASN A 280 4.19 9.30 -7.69
N ILE A 281 3.15 8.82 -8.36
CA ILE A 281 2.72 7.42 -8.26
C ILE A 281 3.13 6.70 -9.55
N PRO A 282 3.95 5.63 -9.47
CA PRO A 282 4.30 4.84 -10.66
C PRO A 282 3.07 4.14 -11.22
N ALA A 283 3.00 4.07 -12.54
CA ALA A 283 1.95 3.43 -13.31
C ALA A 283 2.46 2.18 -14.04
N VAL A 284 1.67 1.12 -14.01
CA VAL A 284 1.88 -0.15 -14.71
C VAL A 284 0.80 -0.29 -15.78
N PHE A 285 1.19 -0.38 -17.05
CA PHE A 285 0.30 -0.51 -18.19
C PHE A 285 0.32 -1.93 -18.73
N LEU A 286 -0.86 -2.51 -18.95
CA LEU A 286 -1.01 -3.81 -19.61
C LEU A 286 -1.17 -3.59 -21.12
N GLU A 287 -0.07 -3.62 -21.87
CA GLU A 287 -0.06 -3.41 -23.33
C GLU A 287 -0.82 -4.53 -24.05
N GLY A 288 -1.67 -4.17 -25.01
CA GLY A 288 -2.53 -5.09 -25.74
C GLY A 288 -3.91 -5.24 -25.10
N THR A 289 -4.19 -4.44 -24.06
CA THR A 289 -5.54 -4.29 -23.51
C THR A 289 -6.36 -3.24 -24.22
N GLY A 290 -5.75 -2.33 -24.98
CA GLY A 290 -6.46 -1.35 -25.82
C GLY A 290 -6.43 0.10 -25.29
N ARG A 291 -6.84 1.03 -26.16
CA ARG A 291 -7.09 2.45 -25.88
C ARG A 291 -5.97 3.12 -25.07
N CYS A 292 -6.23 3.56 -23.83
CA CYS A 292 -5.26 4.29 -23.01
C CYS A 292 -3.97 3.50 -22.77
N CYS A 293 -4.06 2.21 -22.48
CA CYS A 293 -2.86 1.38 -22.28
C CYS A 293 -1.98 1.32 -23.52
N ASP A 294 -2.58 1.10 -24.69
CA ASP A 294 -1.82 0.98 -25.94
C ASP A 294 -1.28 2.34 -26.40
N LEU A 295 -2.02 3.43 -26.15
CA LEU A 295 -1.54 4.80 -26.38
C LEU A 295 -0.28 5.08 -25.57
N PHE A 296 -0.32 4.86 -24.24
CA PHE A 296 0.85 5.10 -23.38
C PHE A 296 2.01 4.15 -23.75
N SER A 297 1.71 2.89 -24.08
CA SER A 297 2.73 1.91 -24.46
C SER A 297 3.44 2.32 -25.74
N LYS A 298 2.70 2.62 -26.80
CA LYS A 298 3.24 3.09 -28.08
C LYS A 298 3.98 4.41 -27.91
N ALA A 299 3.40 5.38 -27.20
CA ALA A 299 4.02 6.68 -26.96
C ALA A 299 5.36 6.56 -26.22
N TYR A 300 5.44 5.70 -25.20
CA TYR A 300 6.68 5.46 -24.45
C TYR A 300 7.77 4.83 -25.32
N LEU A 301 7.43 3.79 -26.09
CA LEU A 301 8.36 3.12 -26.99
C LEU A 301 8.90 4.09 -28.05
N LEU A 302 8.00 4.80 -28.73
CA LEU A 302 8.36 5.79 -29.75
C LEU A 302 9.17 6.94 -29.17
N TYR A 303 8.85 7.41 -27.95
CA TYR A 303 9.62 8.45 -27.29
C TYR A 303 11.06 8.00 -27.05
N ASN A 304 11.26 6.81 -26.51
CA ASN A 304 12.60 6.30 -26.23
C ASN A 304 13.41 6.04 -27.51
N GLU A 305 12.79 5.45 -28.54
CA GLU A 305 13.43 5.22 -29.82
C GLU A 305 13.84 6.54 -30.50
N ASN A 306 12.94 7.51 -30.58
CA ASN A 306 13.22 8.79 -31.24
C ASN A 306 14.15 9.67 -30.39
N ARG A 307 14.10 9.58 -29.06
CA ARG A 307 15.06 10.24 -28.15
C ARG A 307 16.49 9.77 -28.43
N GLN A 308 16.70 8.47 -28.69
CA GLN A 308 18.00 7.94 -29.08
C GLN A 308 18.39 8.41 -30.49
N LYS A 309 17.49 8.33 -31.48
CA LYS A 309 17.75 8.75 -32.87
C LYS A 309 18.10 10.24 -32.99
N LEU A 310 17.50 11.09 -32.15
CA LEU A 310 17.75 12.54 -32.12
C LEU A 310 18.92 12.93 -31.19
N ASP A 311 19.66 11.95 -30.65
CA ASP A 311 20.80 12.19 -29.76
C ASP A 311 20.43 13.09 -28.57
N LEU A 312 19.36 12.70 -27.87
CA LEU A 312 18.85 13.36 -26.66
C LEU A 312 19.22 12.55 -25.40
N THR A 313 20.46 12.05 -25.35
CA THR A 313 21.03 11.40 -24.15
C THR A 313 21.34 12.45 -23.07
N ASP A 314 21.44 12.02 -21.81
CA ASP A 314 21.75 12.96 -20.71
C ASP A 314 23.11 13.65 -20.92
N GLU A 315 24.07 12.94 -21.53
CA GLU A 315 25.38 13.48 -21.93
C GLU A 315 25.27 14.50 -23.08
N ALA A 316 24.51 14.18 -24.13
CA ALA A 316 24.31 15.10 -25.25
C ALA A 316 23.57 16.37 -24.81
N ILE A 317 22.60 16.24 -23.90
CA ILE A 317 21.88 17.37 -23.30
C ILE A 317 22.82 18.26 -22.49
N ALA A 318 23.77 17.68 -21.75
CA ALA A 318 24.73 18.44 -20.95
C ALA A 318 25.78 19.18 -21.81
N ASN A 319 26.11 18.64 -22.98
CA ASN A 319 27.23 19.12 -23.81
C ASN A 319 26.82 19.93 -25.06
N THR A 320 25.52 20.07 -25.34
CA THR A 320 24.99 20.75 -26.52
C THR A 320 24.26 22.04 -26.14
N ASP A 321 24.26 23.04 -27.03
CA ASP A 321 23.50 24.27 -26.84
C ASP A 321 22.02 23.99 -26.51
N PRO A 322 21.47 24.57 -25.42
CA PRO A 322 20.06 24.43 -25.04
C PRO A 322 19.07 24.73 -26.16
N ALA A 323 19.37 25.66 -27.07
CA ALA A 323 18.48 26.01 -28.19
C ALA A 323 18.37 24.88 -29.23
N ILE A 324 19.48 24.17 -29.48
CA ILE A 324 19.48 23.00 -30.39
C ILE A 324 18.73 21.85 -29.74
N ILE A 325 18.94 21.62 -28.44
CA ILE A 325 18.23 20.60 -27.67
C ILE A 325 16.73 20.90 -27.64
N ALA A 326 16.32 22.15 -27.45
CA ALA A 326 14.91 22.55 -27.51
C ALA A 326 14.29 22.22 -28.88
N LYS A 327 14.98 22.56 -29.97
CA LYS A 327 14.53 22.22 -31.33
C LYS A 327 14.38 20.72 -31.57
N ARG A 328 15.33 19.91 -31.06
CA ARG A 328 15.26 18.43 -31.11
C ARG A 328 14.06 17.89 -30.32
N PHE A 329 13.76 18.47 -29.15
CA PHE A 329 12.56 18.10 -28.38
C PHE A 329 11.25 18.51 -29.07
N ASP A 330 11.20 19.65 -29.76
CA ASP A 330 10.03 20.06 -30.55
C ASP A 330 9.81 19.11 -31.74
N GLU A 331 10.88 18.71 -32.43
CA GLU A 331 10.82 17.70 -33.49
C GLU A 331 10.31 16.35 -32.96
N LEU A 332 10.83 15.89 -31.83
CA LEU A 332 10.37 14.68 -31.14
C LEU A 332 8.87 14.76 -30.81
N LYS A 333 8.43 15.89 -30.23
CA LYS A 333 7.03 16.13 -29.84
C LYS A 333 6.11 16.08 -31.05
N ASN A 334 6.45 16.77 -32.14
CA ASN A 334 5.63 16.81 -33.35
C ASN A 334 5.53 15.43 -34.01
N LYS A 335 6.66 14.70 -34.08
CA LYS A 335 6.69 13.34 -34.64
C LYS A 335 5.81 12.37 -33.84
N LEU A 336 5.91 12.42 -32.51
CA LEU A 336 5.04 11.62 -31.63
C LEU A 336 3.56 11.95 -31.84
N ARG A 337 3.23 13.24 -31.99
CA ARG A 337 1.84 13.66 -32.18
C ARG A 337 1.22 13.09 -33.45
N GLU A 338 1.96 13.07 -34.55
CA GLU A 338 1.48 12.49 -35.81
C GLU A 338 1.40 10.96 -35.73
N GLU A 339 2.40 10.28 -35.15
CA GLU A 339 2.41 8.81 -35.04
C GLU A 339 1.36 8.25 -34.08
N LEU A 340 0.87 9.05 -33.13
CA LEU A 340 -0.16 8.67 -32.15
C LEU A 340 -1.57 9.17 -32.51
N LYS A 341 -1.74 9.78 -33.68
CA LYS A 341 -2.99 10.44 -34.08
C LYS A 341 -4.18 9.49 -34.12
N GLU A 342 -3.97 8.26 -34.59
CA GLU A 342 -5.02 7.23 -34.66
C GLU A 342 -5.48 6.79 -33.26
N GLU A 343 -4.55 6.54 -32.34
CA GLU A 343 -4.85 6.16 -30.96
C GLU A 343 -5.55 7.30 -30.19
N LEU A 344 -5.11 8.54 -30.40
CA LEU A 344 -5.74 9.72 -29.81
C LEU A 344 -7.17 9.91 -30.30
N GLN A 345 -7.42 9.70 -31.60
CA GLN A 345 -8.77 9.72 -32.17
C GLN A 345 -9.64 8.60 -31.59
N ALA A 346 -9.08 7.38 -31.42
CA ALA A 346 -9.80 6.26 -30.81
C ALA A 346 -10.21 6.54 -29.36
N ILE A 347 -9.36 7.23 -28.57
CA ILE A 347 -9.68 7.64 -27.20
C ILE A 347 -10.72 8.76 -27.18
N SER A 348 -10.57 9.78 -28.03
CA SER A 348 -11.53 10.88 -28.09
C SER A 348 -12.90 10.42 -28.58
N GLY A 349 -12.96 9.48 -29.53
CA GLY A 349 -14.21 8.87 -30.00
C GLY A 349 -14.85 7.92 -28.97
N ALA A 350 -14.08 7.48 -27.97
CA ALA A 350 -14.58 6.72 -26.84
C ALA A 350 -15.18 7.60 -25.73
N ALA A 351 -15.09 8.94 -25.84
CA ALA A 351 -15.81 9.87 -24.96
C ALA A 351 -17.30 9.50 -24.89
N ASP A 352 -17.85 9.50 -23.68
CA ASP A 352 -18.98 8.64 -23.32
C ASP A 352 -20.23 8.82 -24.20
N PRO A 353 -20.70 7.76 -24.89
CA PRO A 353 -22.04 7.75 -25.49
C PRO A 353 -23.15 7.76 -24.44
N LEU A 354 -22.85 7.45 -23.18
CA LEU A 354 -23.80 7.44 -22.05
C LEU A 354 -24.25 8.86 -21.66
N THR A 355 -23.55 9.91 -22.08
CA THR A 355 -23.95 11.31 -21.92
C THR A 355 -24.67 11.88 -23.16
N SER A 356 -24.85 11.11 -24.25
CA SER A 356 -25.51 11.61 -25.47
C SER A 356 -27.03 11.67 -25.33
N THR A 357 -27.54 12.86 -25.02
CA THR A 357 -28.93 13.26 -25.21
C THR A 357 -29.19 13.52 -26.70
N THR A 358 -29.31 12.47 -27.51
CA THR A 358 -29.96 12.62 -28.83
C THR A 358 -30.95 11.51 -29.07
N ASN A 359 -32.18 11.74 -28.59
CA ASN A 359 -33.37 11.15 -29.21
C ASN A 359 -33.50 11.74 -30.63
N LYS A 360 -32.98 11.04 -31.65
CA LYS A 360 -33.38 11.30 -33.03
C LYS A 360 -34.59 10.42 -33.36
N THR A 361 -35.78 10.91 -33.03
CA THR A 361 -36.97 10.53 -33.80
C THR A 361 -36.93 11.27 -35.13
N PRO A 362 -37.20 10.60 -36.28
CA PRO A 362 -37.23 11.27 -37.56
C PRO A 362 -38.55 12.04 -37.68
N LYS A 363 -38.52 13.36 -37.47
CA LYS A 363 -39.59 14.26 -37.92
C LYS A 363 -39.04 15.31 -38.86
N LYS A 364 -39.65 15.33 -40.05
CA LYS A 364 -39.46 16.29 -41.13
C LYS A 364 -39.84 17.70 -40.66
N SER A 365 -39.30 18.68 -41.39
CA SER A 365 -39.69 20.08 -41.58
C SER A 365 -39.06 21.19 -40.70
N ALA A 366 -38.32 22.03 -41.43
CA ALA A 366 -38.30 23.50 -41.43
C ALA A 366 -37.68 24.29 -40.25
N THR A 367 -36.51 24.87 -40.58
CA THR A 367 -36.13 26.28 -40.40
C THR A 367 -36.32 26.92 -39.03
N THR A 368 -35.26 26.92 -38.21
CA THR A 368 -34.87 28.08 -37.37
C THR A 368 -33.44 27.88 -36.87
N THR A 369 -32.67 28.96 -36.90
CA THR A 369 -31.27 29.05 -36.46
C THR A 369 -31.08 28.60 -35.01
N PRO A 370 -30.11 27.72 -34.68
CA PRO A 370 -29.78 27.45 -33.29
C PRO A 370 -28.74 28.46 -32.81
N ASP A 371 -29.15 29.23 -31.82
CA ASP A 371 -28.32 30.02 -30.93
C ASP A 371 -27.20 29.14 -30.35
N LYS A 372 -25.95 29.59 -30.49
CA LYS A 372 -24.74 28.91 -30.06
C LYS A 372 -24.43 29.34 -28.63
N SER A 373 -25.16 28.82 -27.65
CA SER A 373 -24.77 28.93 -26.25
C SER A 373 -24.75 27.55 -25.57
N ALA A 374 -23.58 27.24 -24.99
CA ALA A 374 -23.28 26.15 -24.06
C ALA A 374 -23.41 24.69 -24.56
N ARG A 375 -22.40 24.25 -25.33
CA ARG A 375 -21.89 22.87 -25.21
C ARG A 375 -20.48 22.98 -24.63
N ASP A 376 -20.30 22.68 -23.35
CA ASP A 376 -18.97 22.47 -22.78
C ASP A 376 -18.40 21.17 -23.35
N VAL A 377 -17.77 21.27 -24.52
CA VAL A 377 -16.92 20.22 -25.08
C VAL A 377 -15.57 20.42 -24.41
N ASP A 378 -15.20 19.48 -23.55
CA ASP A 378 -13.90 19.43 -22.90
C ASP A 378 -12.78 19.42 -23.95
N THR A 379 -12.17 20.59 -24.18
CA THR A 379 -11.09 20.86 -25.14
C THR A 379 -9.73 20.36 -24.66
N THR A 380 -9.70 19.34 -23.80
CA THR A 380 -8.44 18.80 -23.27
C THR A 380 -7.67 18.07 -24.36
N ASP A 381 -6.43 18.51 -24.58
CA ASP A 381 -5.50 17.83 -25.47
C ASP A 381 -4.85 16.63 -24.76
N TYR A 382 -5.42 15.44 -24.97
CA TYR A 382 -4.90 14.20 -24.37
C TYR A 382 -3.45 13.92 -24.73
N PHE A 383 -2.97 14.41 -25.88
CA PHE A 383 -1.57 14.28 -26.27
C PHE A 383 -0.65 14.99 -25.29
N GLU A 384 -1.01 16.21 -24.85
CA GLU A 384 -0.19 16.98 -23.92
C GLU A 384 -0.05 16.29 -22.57
N LEU A 385 -1.14 15.70 -22.06
CA LEU A 385 -1.13 14.91 -20.82
C LEU A 385 -0.20 13.70 -20.92
N VAL A 386 -0.30 12.94 -22.02
CA VAL A 386 0.54 11.75 -22.26
C VAL A 386 2.01 12.16 -22.42
N TYR A 387 2.26 13.19 -23.23
CA TYR A 387 3.61 13.69 -23.48
C TYR A 387 4.27 14.20 -22.19
N GLU A 388 3.54 14.94 -21.36
CA GLU A 388 4.04 15.40 -20.06
C GLU A 388 4.43 14.24 -19.15
N CYS A 389 3.61 13.18 -19.05
CA CYS A 389 3.95 11.99 -18.27
C CYS A 389 5.27 11.36 -18.71
N ILE A 390 5.44 11.16 -20.02
CA ILE A 390 6.63 10.50 -20.60
C ILE A 390 7.87 11.38 -20.47
N ARG A 391 7.72 12.69 -20.69
CA ARG A 391 8.81 13.68 -20.62
C ARG A 391 9.31 13.86 -19.19
N THR A 392 8.40 14.01 -18.24
CA THR A 392 8.73 14.38 -16.85
C THR A 392 9.16 13.18 -16.02
N ARG A 393 8.47 12.03 -16.15
CA ARG A 393 8.72 10.84 -15.32
C ARG A 393 8.73 9.54 -16.12
N PRO A 394 9.67 9.35 -17.07
CA PRO A 394 9.74 8.12 -17.85
C PRO A 394 9.99 6.87 -17.00
N ARG A 395 10.64 6.99 -15.84
CA ARG A 395 10.88 5.85 -14.92
C ARG A 395 9.63 5.39 -14.15
N PHE A 396 8.59 6.21 -14.13
CA PHE A 396 7.33 5.91 -13.44
C PHE A 396 6.37 5.14 -14.35
N LEU A 397 6.66 5.09 -15.66
CA LEU A 397 5.86 4.36 -16.64
C LEU A 397 6.48 2.96 -16.84
N ASN A 398 5.74 1.92 -16.47
CA ASN A 398 6.16 0.53 -16.57
C ASN A 398 5.20 -0.20 -17.50
N ILE A 399 5.69 -0.78 -18.59
CA ILE A 399 4.84 -1.42 -19.61
C ILE A 399 5.05 -2.93 -19.57
N ILE A 400 3.94 -3.67 -19.53
CA ILE A 400 3.91 -5.12 -19.63
C ILE A 400 3.42 -5.50 -21.01
N SER A 401 4.34 -5.96 -21.86
CA SER A 401 4.02 -6.45 -23.19
C SER A 401 3.36 -7.82 -23.15
N LEU A 402 2.09 -7.87 -23.51
CA LEU A 402 1.29 -9.11 -23.55
C LEU A 402 1.43 -9.86 -24.89
N ASN A 403 2.11 -9.26 -25.86
CA ASN A 403 2.36 -9.81 -27.19
C ASN A 403 3.68 -10.59 -27.29
N SER A 404 4.45 -10.73 -26.20
CA SER A 404 5.65 -11.57 -26.25
C SER A 404 5.22 -13.02 -26.56
N ARG A 405 5.91 -13.67 -27.51
CA ARG A 405 5.69 -15.09 -27.87
C ARG A 405 6.01 -16.05 -26.71
N ASN A 406 6.21 -15.54 -25.50
CA ASN A 406 6.57 -16.33 -24.34
C ASN A 406 5.36 -17.21 -23.91
N PRO A 407 5.58 -18.52 -23.78
CA PRO A 407 4.53 -19.43 -23.31
C PRO A 407 4.15 -19.14 -21.84
N VAL A 408 5.08 -18.59 -21.06
CA VAL A 408 4.90 -18.26 -19.64
C VAL A 408 3.92 -17.09 -19.46
N GLU A 409 3.02 -17.20 -18.49
CA GLU A 409 2.12 -16.11 -18.10
C GLU A 409 2.93 -14.97 -17.45
N PRO A 410 2.60 -13.68 -17.72
CA PRO A 410 3.28 -12.58 -17.06
C PRO A 410 3.00 -12.60 -15.56
N ASP A 411 4.04 -12.49 -14.74
CA ASP A 411 3.93 -12.39 -13.29
C ASP A 411 3.60 -10.94 -12.91
N ILE A 412 2.31 -10.62 -12.94
CA ILE A 412 1.81 -9.26 -12.70
C ILE A 412 2.17 -8.77 -11.29
N ASP A 413 2.21 -9.67 -10.29
CA ASP A 413 2.68 -9.32 -8.95
C ASP A 413 4.14 -8.85 -8.93
N LEU A 414 5.02 -9.50 -9.69
CA LEU A 414 6.43 -9.11 -9.78
C LEU A 414 6.56 -7.73 -10.43
N VAL A 415 5.83 -7.47 -11.51
CA VAL A 415 5.94 -6.17 -12.20
C VAL A 415 5.38 -5.03 -11.36
N ILE A 416 4.28 -5.24 -10.64
CA ILE A 416 3.73 -4.24 -9.71
C ILE A 416 4.80 -3.83 -8.68
N LEU A 417 5.48 -4.81 -8.09
CA LEU A 417 6.51 -4.55 -7.08
C LEU A 417 7.81 -3.99 -7.69
N GLN A 418 8.21 -4.45 -8.88
CA GLN A 418 9.34 -3.88 -9.63
C GLN A 418 9.11 -2.43 -10.01
N ALA A 419 7.88 -2.04 -10.40
CA ALA A 419 7.55 -0.66 -10.72
C ALA A 419 7.80 0.29 -9.53
N LEU A 420 7.48 -0.16 -8.31
CA LEU A 420 7.78 0.57 -7.08
C LEU A 420 9.28 0.67 -6.81
N LEU A 421 10.04 -0.41 -7.02
CA LEU A 421 11.51 -0.40 -6.89
C LEU A 421 12.17 0.53 -7.92
N ASN A 422 11.68 0.53 -9.16
CA ASN A 422 12.17 1.37 -10.25
C ASN A 422 11.95 2.86 -9.96
N ALA A 423 10.78 3.20 -9.40
CA ALA A 423 10.46 4.55 -8.97
C ALA A 423 11.33 5.00 -7.77
N THR A 424 11.61 4.09 -6.83
CA THR A 424 12.47 4.36 -5.66
C THR A 424 13.92 4.65 -6.07
N SER A 425 14.38 4.10 -7.20
CA SER A 425 15.74 4.32 -7.69
C SER A 425 16.02 5.77 -8.12
N GLY A 426 14.99 6.58 -8.36
CA GLY A 426 15.13 7.95 -8.88
C GLY A 426 14.40 9.02 -8.08
N SER A 427 13.73 8.68 -6.98
CA SER A 427 12.91 9.63 -6.20
C SER A 427 13.73 10.64 -5.40
N ASP A 428 14.97 10.30 -5.03
CA ASP A 428 15.85 11.17 -4.24
C ASP A 428 17.30 11.11 -4.75
N THR A 429 17.70 12.18 -5.46
CA THR A 429 19.07 12.36 -5.97
C THR A 429 20.09 12.56 -4.85
N SER A 430 19.66 12.95 -3.64
CA SER A 430 20.56 13.13 -2.49
C SER A 430 21.02 11.80 -1.87
N LYS A 431 20.22 10.73 -2.03
CA LYS A 431 20.56 9.41 -1.52
C LYS A 431 21.67 8.76 -2.34
N THR A 432 22.65 8.18 -1.65
CA THR A 432 23.70 7.39 -2.30
C THR A 432 23.13 6.12 -2.93
N SER A 433 23.83 5.53 -3.90
CA SER A 433 23.43 4.25 -4.51
C SER A 433 23.15 3.16 -3.47
N MET A 434 23.96 3.11 -2.39
CA MET A 434 23.81 2.15 -1.30
C MET A 434 22.52 2.40 -0.49
N GLN A 435 22.20 3.66 -0.19
CA GLN A 435 20.96 4.01 0.52
C GLN A 435 19.70 3.68 -0.28
N ARG A 436 19.75 3.80 -1.61
CA ARG A 436 18.64 3.39 -2.49
C ARG A 436 18.44 1.87 -2.48
N LYS A 437 19.53 1.10 -2.58
CA LYS A 437 19.48 -0.37 -2.48
C LYS A 437 18.98 -0.83 -1.10
N HIS A 438 19.40 -0.15 -0.04
CA HIS A 438 18.91 -0.42 1.32
C HIS A 438 17.39 -0.22 1.42
N GLU A 439 16.85 0.89 0.90
CA GLU A 439 15.40 1.13 0.88
C GLU A 439 14.66 0.07 0.03
N GLN A 440 15.23 -0.32 -1.11
CA GLN A 440 14.66 -1.37 -1.94
C GLN A 440 14.60 -2.72 -1.22
N LEU A 441 15.65 -3.09 -0.47
CA LEU A 441 15.66 -4.31 0.34
C LEU A 441 14.64 -4.23 1.49
N ARG A 442 14.52 -3.06 2.12
CA ARG A 442 13.52 -2.79 3.15
C ARG A 442 12.11 -3.05 2.63
N LEU A 443 11.78 -2.55 1.43
CA LEU A 443 10.49 -2.79 0.79
C LEU A 443 10.28 -4.28 0.46
N ALA A 444 11.29 -4.95 -0.10
CA ALA A 444 11.20 -6.37 -0.39
C ALA A 444 10.93 -7.20 0.87
N LEU A 445 11.53 -6.80 2.00
CA LEU A 445 11.32 -7.38 3.33
C LEU A 445 9.90 -7.10 3.85
N GLU A 446 9.40 -5.86 3.76
CA GLU A 446 8.02 -5.50 4.13
C GLU A 446 6.97 -6.27 3.31
N TRP A 447 7.25 -6.54 2.04
CA TRP A 447 6.38 -7.32 1.16
C TRP A 447 6.54 -8.83 1.33
N ASN A 448 7.51 -9.28 2.13
CA ASN A 448 7.92 -10.66 2.28
C ASN A 448 8.20 -11.35 0.92
N ARG A 449 8.95 -10.65 0.05
CA ARG A 449 9.29 -11.09 -1.31
C ARG A 449 10.79 -11.26 -1.49
N VAL A 450 11.30 -12.38 -0.98
CA VAL A 450 12.72 -12.77 -1.08
C VAL A 450 13.18 -12.94 -2.53
N ASP A 451 12.28 -13.37 -3.41
CA ASP A 451 12.54 -13.53 -4.84
C ASP A 451 12.86 -12.19 -5.51
N ILE A 452 12.19 -11.11 -5.11
CA ILE A 452 12.49 -9.76 -5.59
C ILE A 452 13.83 -9.27 -5.04
N ALA A 453 14.13 -9.53 -3.76
CA ALA A 453 15.41 -9.18 -3.18
C ALA A 453 16.57 -9.84 -3.94
N LYS A 454 16.47 -11.15 -4.20
CA LYS A 454 17.46 -11.92 -4.99
C LYS A 454 17.54 -11.45 -6.43
N ASN A 455 16.42 -11.41 -7.14
CA ASN A 455 16.41 -11.24 -8.59
C ASN A 455 16.50 -9.79 -9.06
N CYS A 456 16.08 -8.83 -8.24
CA CYS A 456 16.00 -7.41 -8.64
C CYS A 456 17.05 -6.54 -7.98
N ILE A 457 17.47 -6.86 -6.75
CA ILE A 457 18.33 -5.99 -5.94
C ILE A 457 19.74 -6.60 -5.78
N MET A 458 19.81 -7.88 -5.39
CA MET A 458 21.06 -8.61 -5.12
C MET A 458 21.48 -9.47 -6.31
N LYS A 459 21.52 -8.88 -7.51
CA LYS A 459 21.87 -9.62 -8.74
C LYS A 459 23.33 -10.07 -8.78
N ASN A 460 24.23 -9.32 -8.15
CA ASN A 460 25.67 -9.63 -8.10
C ASN A 460 26.14 -9.74 -6.65
N ASP A 461 27.04 -10.69 -6.39
CA ASP A 461 27.55 -11.00 -5.04
C ASP A 461 28.31 -9.84 -4.38
N ARG A 462 28.76 -8.82 -5.13
CA ARG A 462 29.48 -7.66 -4.57
C ARG A 462 28.61 -6.42 -4.34
N ASP A 463 27.34 -6.46 -4.74
CA ASP A 463 26.47 -5.28 -4.73
C ASP A 463 25.99 -4.88 -3.33
N TRP A 464 26.19 -5.74 -2.32
CA TRP A 464 25.63 -5.60 -0.97
C TRP A 464 26.67 -5.53 0.15
N GLU A 465 27.96 -5.82 -0.10
CA GLU A 465 29.05 -5.76 0.91
C GLU A 465 29.16 -4.39 1.62
N LYS A 466 28.63 -3.33 0.99
CA LYS A 466 28.64 -1.95 1.51
C LYS A 466 27.28 -1.46 2.01
N ILE A 467 26.26 -2.32 1.98
CA ILE A 467 24.93 -2.00 2.53
C ILE A 467 24.96 -2.35 4.01
N ASP A 468 24.48 -1.44 4.86
CA ASP A 468 24.22 -1.79 6.25
C ASP A 468 23.02 -2.73 6.33
N LEU A 469 23.26 -4.02 6.57
CA LEU A 469 22.20 -5.02 6.64
C LEU A 469 21.67 -5.22 8.06
N ARG A 470 22.25 -4.58 9.08
CA ARG A 470 21.96 -4.87 10.48
C ARG A 470 20.50 -4.66 10.83
N ASP A 471 19.96 -3.49 10.49
CA ASP A 471 18.57 -3.13 10.73
C ASP A 471 17.60 -4.04 9.97
N LEU A 472 17.96 -4.44 8.74
CA LEU A 472 17.15 -5.32 7.90
C LEU A 472 17.15 -6.75 8.44
N PHE A 473 18.30 -7.25 8.88
CA PHE A 473 18.42 -8.57 9.51
C PHE A 473 17.58 -8.65 10.78
N LYS A 474 17.68 -7.64 11.64
CA LYS A 474 16.86 -7.54 12.87
C LYS A 474 15.36 -7.56 12.56
N ARG A 475 14.92 -6.82 11.54
CA ARG A 475 13.51 -6.82 11.09
C ARG A 475 13.08 -8.18 10.56
N ALA A 476 13.94 -8.87 9.79
CA ALA A 476 13.63 -10.21 9.29
C ALA A 476 13.46 -11.23 10.43
N LEU A 477 14.28 -11.13 11.49
CA LEU A 477 14.14 -11.95 12.70
C LEU A 477 12.81 -11.66 13.43
N ASN A 478 12.51 -10.38 13.68
CA ASN A 478 11.29 -9.97 14.39
C ASN A 478 10.00 -10.39 13.68
N ASN A 479 10.04 -10.48 12.34
CA ASN A 479 8.88 -10.80 11.51
C ASN A 479 8.81 -12.28 11.08
N ASP A 480 9.65 -13.16 11.65
CA ASP A 480 9.73 -14.59 11.29
C ASP A 480 9.96 -14.84 9.79
N GLN A 481 10.81 -14.03 9.18
CA GLN A 481 11.10 -14.09 7.73
C GLN A 481 12.34 -14.93 7.46
N VAL A 482 12.24 -16.23 7.71
CA VAL A 482 13.34 -17.21 7.59
C VAL A 482 14.05 -17.14 6.23
N ALA A 483 13.31 -16.94 5.15
CA ALA A 483 13.90 -16.85 3.80
C ALA A 483 14.81 -15.63 3.61
N PHE A 484 14.52 -14.50 4.27
CA PHE A 484 15.37 -13.32 4.28
C PHE A 484 16.58 -13.51 5.19
N VAL A 485 16.40 -14.12 6.35
CA VAL A 485 17.52 -14.46 7.27
C VAL A 485 18.53 -15.34 6.54
N LYS A 486 18.06 -16.41 5.89
CA LYS A 486 18.91 -17.26 5.06
C LYS A 486 19.57 -16.47 3.93
N LEU A 487 18.83 -15.63 3.23
CA LEU A 487 19.38 -14.78 2.17
C LEU A 487 20.53 -13.91 2.69
N PHE A 488 20.41 -13.29 3.86
CA PHE A 488 21.46 -12.46 4.44
C PHE A 488 22.67 -13.29 4.88
N LEU A 489 22.46 -14.47 5.46
CA LEU A 489 23.56 -15.37 5.85
C LEU A 489 24.31 -15.96 4.66
N ASP A 490 23.61 -16.30 3.57
CA ASP A 490 24.20 -16.78 2.31
C ASP A 490 25.11 -15.71 1.65
N HIS A 491 24.97 -14.45 2.08
CA HIS A 491 25.71 -13.29 1.61
C HIS A 491 26.51 -12.70 2.79
N ASP A 492 27.44 -13.48 3.34
CA ASP A 492 28.42 -13.16 4.40
C ASP A 492 27.99 -12.20 5.55
N PHE A 493 26.71 -12.20 5.94
CA PHE A 493 26.28 -11.44 7.11
C PHE A 493 26.85 -12.08 8.39
N SER A 494 27.75 -11.35 9.05
CA SER A 494 28.45 -11.80 10.25
C SER A 494 27.55 -11.76 11.49
N LEU A 495 27.09 -12.94 11.94
CA LEU A 495 26.35 -13.07 13.19
C LEU A 495 27.17 -12.65 14.41
N THR A 496 28.49 -12.88 14.37
CA THR A 496 29.39 -12.52 15.48
C THR A 496 29.49 -11.01 15.65
N ASP A 497 29.48 -10.24 14.56
CA ASP A 497 29.44 -8.78 14.63
C ASP A 497 28.06 -8.26 15.01
N PHE A 498 26.98 -8.91 14.54
CA PHE A 498 25.61 -8.55 14.91
C PHE A 498 25.37 -8.69 16.43
N PHE A 499 25.73 -9.84 17.02
CA PHE A 499 25.55 -10.10 18.44
C PHE A 499 26.62 -9.48 19.35
N ARG A 500 27.59 -8.73 18.78
CA ARG A 500 28.60 -8.03 19.59
C ARG A 500 27.97 -6.95 20.49
N ASP A 501 26.89 -6.30 20.06
CA ASP A 501 26.21 -5.30 20.88
C ASP A 501 25.12 -5.94 21.76
N GLN A 502 25.31 -5.85 23.07
CA GLN A 502 24.49 -6.51 24.08
C GLN A 502 23.00 -6.11 24.03
N GLU A 503 22.69 -4.89 23.57
CA GLU A 503 21.32 -4.38 23.46
C GLU A 503 20.46 -5.18 22.47
N GLU A 504 21.04 -5.70 21.38
CA GLU A 504 20.28 -6.37 20.33
C GLU A 504 19.84 -7.77 20.75
N PHE A 505 20.70 -8.49 21.47
CA PHE A 505 20.37 -9.79 22.03
C PHE A 505 19.25 -9.66 23.06
N VAL A 506 19.34 -8.69 23.98
CA VAL A 506 18.28 -8.45 24.96
C VAL A 506 16.98 -8.06 24.26
N THR A 507 17.02 -7.17 23.27
CA THR A 507 15.84 -6.77 22.49
C THR A 507 15.14 -7.96 21.84
N LEU A 508 15.89 -8.90 21.26
CA LEU A 508 15.30 -10.08 20.60
C LEU A 508 14.59 -11.02 21.58
N TYR A 509 15.09 -11.12 22.82
CA TYR A 509 14.49 -11.96 23.87
C TYR A 509 13.37 -11.26 24.66
N THR A 510 13.25 -9.93 24.57
CA THR A 510 12.17 -9.15 25.22
C THR A 510 11.00 -8.81 24.29
N ILE A 511 11.06 -9.16 23.00
CA ILE A 511 9.93 -9.02 22.09
C ILE A 511 8.89 -10.11 22.42
N ASP A 512 7.91 -9.74 23.25
CA ASP A 512 6.74 -10.52 23.65
C ASP A 512 5.80 -10.80 22.45
N GLN A 513 6.18 -11.76 21.59
CA GLN A 513 5.28 -12.33 20.55
C GLN A 513 5.07 -13.84 20.70
N CYS A 514 5.36 -14.40 21.88
CA CYS A 514 4.91 -15.74 22.25
C CYS A 514 3.64 -15.60 23.08
N ASP A 515 2.63 -16.45 22.82
CA ASP A 515 1.46 -16.59 23.68
C ASP A 515 1.93 -16.69 25.14
N ALA A 516 1.47 -15.73 25.96
CA ALA A 516 1.97 -15.48 27.32
C ALA A 516 1.95 -16.74 28.22
N ASP A 517 1.14 -17.74 27.88
CA ASP A 517 0.97 -18.96 28.68
C ASP A 517 2.10 -19.99 28.50
N THR A 518 2.77 -20.02 27.33
CA THR A 518 3.81 -21.04 27.07
C THR A 518 5.20 -20.54 27.44
N PHE A 519 5.47 -19.25 27.26
CA PHE A 519 6.78 -18.66 27.55
C PHE A 519 6.90 -18.24 29.03
N SER A 520 5.83 -17.75 29.67
CA SER A 520 5.88 -17.39 31.11
C SER A 520 6.15 -18.59 32.02
N SER A 521 5.72 -19.80 31.62
CA SER A 521 6.05 -21.05 32.32
C SER A 521 7.53 -21.46 32.18
N ILE A 522 8.25 -20.90 31.20
CA ILE A 522 9.66 -21.21 30.89
C ILE A 522 10.62 -20.10 31.38
N THR A 523 10.15 -18.88 31.65
CA THR A 523 11.01 -17.70 31.78
C THR A 523 11.64 -17.41 33.14
N THR A 524 11.46 -18.23 34.19
CA THR A 524 12.04 -17.89 35.51
C THR A 524 13.18 -18.77 36.03
N ASP A 525 13.55 -19.87 35.37
CA ASP A 525 14.67 -20.71 35.85
C ASP A 525 15.44 -21.48 34.73
N PRO A 526 14.78 -22.00 33.67
CA PRO A 526 15.45 -22.68 32.56
C PRO A 526 16.41 -21.81 31.73
N LEU A 527 16.06 -20.55 31.42
CA LEU A 527 16.91 -19.68 30.60
C LEU A 527 18.25 -19.36 31.27
N ARG A 528 18.27 -19.17 32.60
CA ARG A 528 19.52 -18.97 33.37
C ARG A 528 20.43 -20.20 33.30
N ARG A 529 19.86 -21.41 33.23
CA ARG A 529 20.59 -22.67 33.05
C ARG A 529 21.08 -22.89 31.63
N ILE A 530 20.25 -22.59 30.62
CA ILE A 530 20.60 -22.72 29.20
C ILE A 530 21.69 -21.73 28.83
N TYR A 531 21.56 -20.48 29.28
CA TYR A 531 22.58 -19.44 29.09
C TYR A 531 23.91 -19.85 29.72
N LYS A 532 23.93 -20.26 31.01
CA LYS A 532 25.16 -20.69 31.70
C LYS A 532 25.81 -21.95 31.12
N LYS A 533 25.03 -22.90 30.60
CA LYS A 533 25.56 -24.19 30.14
C LYS A 533 25.92 -24.23 28.66
N ILE A 534 25.23 -23.48 27.81
CA ILE A 534 25.34 -23.61 26.35
C ILE A 534 25.92 -22.34 25.72
N ILE A 535 25.48 -21.17 26.18
CA ILE A 535 25.83 -19.89 25.56
C ILE A 535 27.09 -19.26 26.17
N GLN A 536 27.25 -19.32 27.50
CA GLN A 536 28.42 -18.80 28.23
C GLN A 536 29.76 -19.40 27.75
N PRO A 537 29.86 -20.69 27.38
CA PRO A 537 31.08 -21.25 26.78
C PRO A 537 31.41 -20.70 25.39
N TRP A 538 30.42 -20.20 24.64
CA TRP A 538 30.60 -19.64 23.29
C TRP A 538 30.89 -18.14 23.27
N ILE A 539 30.40 -17.39 24.28
CA ILE A 539 30.55 -15.92 24.37
C ILE A 539 31.65 -15.51 25.37
N GLY A 540 32.13 -16.42 26.23
CA GLY A 540 33.14 -16.15 27.25
C GLY A 540 32.62 -15.31 28.42
N ASP A 541 33.52 -14.82 29.28
CA ASP A 541 33.20 -14.02 30.49
C ASP A 541 32.73 -12.58 30.19
N PHE A 542 32.28 -12.30 28.97
CA PHE A 542 31.90 -10.96 28.51
C PHE A 542 30.53 -10.46 29.05
N PHE A 543 29.74 -11.30 29.72
CA PHE A 543 28.38 -10.98 30.17
C PHE A 543 28.12 -11.42 31.63
N ASP A 544 27.71 -10.48 32.49
CA ASP A 544 27.17 -10.80 33.82
C ASP A 544 25.64 -10.94 33.76
N VAL A 545 25.17 -12.18 33.88
CA VAL A 545 23.75 -12.56 33.85
C VAL A 545 22.94 -11.88 34.95
N ASN A 546 23.57 -11.53 36.07
CA ASN A 546 22.89 -10.90 37.20
C ASN A 546 22.59 -9.41 36.96
N ALA A 547 23.25 -8.79 35.98
CA ALA A 547 22.97 -7.42 35.57
C ALA A 547 21.74 -7.32 34.64
N VAL A 548 21.42 -8.39 33.90
CA VAL A 548 20.31 -8.45 32.92
C VAL A 548 19.03 -8.99 33.56
N PHE A 549 19.15 -9.93 34.50
CA PHE A 549 18.02 -10.51 35.22
C PHE A 549 18.25 -10.39 36.74
N PRO A 550 17.87 -9.27 37.37
CA PRO A 550 17.93 -9.14 38.82
C PRO A 550 17.01 -10.18 39.46
N SER A 551 17.53 -10.97 40.39
CA SER A 551 16.73 -11.88 41.20
C SER A 551 15.65 -11.09 41.94
N SER A 552 14.38 -11.48 41.81
CA SER A 552 13.26 -10.91 42.54
C SER A 552 13.23 -11.36 44.01
N ASP A 553 14.37 -11.34 44.68
CA ASP A 553 14.50 -11.64 46.11
C ASP A 553 14.67 -10.33 46.88
N THR A 554 13.64 -9.49 46.89
CA THR A 554 13.48 -8.46 47.93
C THR A 554 12.66 -9.03 49.07
N SER A 555 13.28 -9.90 49.87
CA SER A 555 12.77 -10.12 51.23
C SER A 555 13.26 -8.98 52.12
N SER A 556 12.27 -8.24 52.60
CA SER A 556 12.39 -7.21 53.62
C SER A 556 13.27 -7.65 54.79
N SER A 557 14.17 -6.74 55.17
CA SER A 557 14.85 -6.76 56.46
C SER A 557 13.83 -6.65 57.59
N HIS A 558 13.50 -7.77 58.23
CA HIS A 558 12.94 -7.78 59.57
C HIS A 558 13.94 -8.44 60.51
N GLU A 559 14.49 -7.63 61.43
CA GLU A 559 15.14 -8.09 62.64
C GLU A 559 14.18 -8.96 63.45
N ALA A 560 14.63 -10.16 63.85
CA ALA A 560 14.09 -10.85 65.02
C ALA A 560 15.12 -11.83 65.60
N ILE A 561 15.23 -11.74 66.92
CA ILE A 561 16.08 -12.44 67.87
C ILE A 561 15.51 -13.84 68.19
N SER A 562 16.38 -14.79 68.60
CA SER A 562 16.12 -16.09 69.26
C SER A 562 15.52 -17.20 68.36
N ASP A 563 15.73 -18.50 68.56
CA ASP A 563 16.37 -19.26 69.63
C ASP A 563 16.74 -20.65 69.08
N ASN A 564 17.68 -21.32 69.75
CA ASN A 564 18.05 -22.71 69.54
C ASN A 564 16.89 -23.67 69.86
N GLY A 565 16.75 -24.76 69.10
CA GLY A 565 16.23 -26.01 69.68
C GLY A 565 15.38 -26.92 68.78
N ASN A 566 15.85 -28.16 68.69
CA ASN A 566 15.09 -29.41 68.49
C ASN A 566 14.43 -29.75 67.14
N LYS A 567 15.11 -30.71 66.48
CA LYS A 567 14.68 -32.11 66.22
C LYS A 567 13.35 -32.40 65.49
N SER A 568 13.53 -33.31 64.53
CA SER A 568 12.66 -34.44 64.11
C SER A 568 11.49 -34.10 63.17
N CYS A 569 11.03 -34.94 62.24
CA CYS A 569 11.45 -36.17 61.54
C CYS A 569 10.25 -36.54 60.62
N PHE A 570 10.37 -37.60 59.81
CA PHE A 570 9.35 -38.30 58.99
C PHE A 570 8.98 -37.70 57.61
N CYS A 571 9.42 -38.30 56.50
CA CYS A 571 8.90 -39.51 55.83
C CYS A 571 7.47 -39.37 55.28
N CYS A 572 7.33 -39.46 53.95
CA CYS A 572 6.51 -40.49 53.31
C CYS A 572 6.73 -40.53 51.78
N GLU A 573 7.33 -41.62 51.33
CA GLU A 573 7.09 -42.21 50.00
C GLU A 573 5.60 -42.52 49.82
N SER A 574 5.08 -42.35 48.60
CA SER A 574 4.12 -43.31 48.03
C SER A 574 4.06 -43.26 46.50
N ARG A 575 4.30 -44.45 45.97
CA ARG A 575 4.23 -44.97 44.59
C ARG A 575 2.81 -44.94 43.98
N ARG A 576 2.80 -45.18 42.65
CA ARG A 576 1.74 -45.72 41.74
C ARG A 576 0.85 -44.64 41.08
N HIS A 577 0.41 -44.74 39.82
CA HIS A 577 0.35 -45.84 38.83
C HIS A 577 0.31 -45.25 37.40
N ARG A 578 0.85 -45.98 36.41
CA ARG A 578 0.53 -45.83 34.99
C ARG A 578 -0.89 -46.32 34.70
N THR A 579 -1.65 -45.56 33.92
CA THR A 579 -2.71 -46.08 33.05
C THR A 579 -2.64 -45.36 31.71
N ASN A 580 -2.44 -46.17 30.66
CA ASN A 580 -2.59 -45.78 29.26
C ASN A 580 -4.07 -45.53 28.95
N THR A 581 -4.37 -44.42 28.28
CA THR A 581 -5.55 -44.27 27.43
C THR A 581 -5.13 -43.50 26.18
N SER A 582 -5.18 -44.19 25.04
CA SER A 582 -5.10 -43.64 23.70
C SER A 582 -6.38 -42.86 23.39
N MET A 583 -6.25 -41.61 22.97
CA MET A 583 -7.25 -40.93 22.16
C MET A 583 -6.53 -39.99 21.19
N ASP A 584 -6.86 -40.15 19.92
CA ASP A 584 -6.43 -39.36 18.77
C ASP A 584 -6.63 -37.87 18.98
N ARG A 585 -5.60 -37.07 18.65
CA ARG A 585 -5.76 -35.73 18.07
C ARG A 585 -4.60 -35.43 17.14
N ASP A 586 -4.92 -35.45 15.85
CA ASP A 586 -4.25 -34.66 14.82
C ASP A 586 -4.18 -33.18 15.25
N GLY A 587 -3.00 -32.59 15.14
CA GLY A 587 -2.77 -31.19 15.46
C GLY A 587 -1.31 -30.81 15.66
N SER A 588 -0.38 -31.31 14.83
CA SER A 588 1.02 -30.84 14.83
C SER A 588 1.29 -29.99 13.59
N ILE A 589 0.98 -28.70 13.64
CA ILE A 589 1.55 -27.72 12.72
C ILE A 589 1.80 -26.43 13.50
N HIS A 590 3.08 -26.03 13.58
CA HIS A 590 3.63 -24.67 13.82
C HIS A 590 4.66 -24.42 14.95
N SER A 591 5.08 -25.41 15.75
CA SER A 591 6.11 -25.15 16.78
C SER A 591 7.55 -25.54 16.40
N GLU A 592 7.78 -26.27 15.30
CA GLU A 592 9.14 -26.71 14.93
C GLU A 592 10.01 -25.63 14.26
N GLY A 593 9.41 -24.59 13.67
CA GLY A 593 10.17 -23.53 12.97
C GLY A 593 11.02 -22.64 13.89
N LYS A 594 10.59 -22.44 15.15
CA LYS A 594 11.29 -21.53 16.10
C LYS A 594 12.61 -22.08 16.62
N PHE A 595 12.81 -23.40 16.62
CA PHE A 595 14.05 -24.01 17.11
C PHE A 595 15.12 -24.19 16.02
N GLU A 596 14.74 -24.11 14.75
CA GLU A 596 15.68 -24.26 13.62
C GLU A 596 16.42 -22.95 13.30
N MET A 597 15.90 -21.79 13.71
CA MET A 597 16.58 -20.49 13.54
C MET A 597 17.76 -20.25 14.51
N MET A 598 17.87 -21.03 15.58
CA MET A 598 18.93 -20.88 16.60
C MET A 598 20.05 -21.94 16.50
N LYS A 599 19.91 -22.93 15.62
CA LYS A 599 21.00 -23.85 15.25
C LYS A 599 21.63 -23.39 13.95
#